data_AF-A0A3D2LBY3-F1
#
_entry.id   AF-A0A3D2LBY3-F1
#
_cell.length_a   1.000
_cell.length_b   1.000
_cell.length_c   1.000
_cell.angle_alpha   90.00
_cell.angle_beta   90.00
_cell.angle_gamma   90.00
#
_symmetry.space_group_name_H-M   'P 1'
#
loop_
_entity.id
_entity.type
_entity.pdbx_description
1 polymer ?
#
loop_
_entity_poly.entity_id
_entity_poly.type
_entity_poly.pdbx_seq_one_letter_code
_entity_poly.pdbx_strand_id
1 'polypeptide(L)'
;FISISIGFGVLPAVAEDGYELWLRYEQLEARPADAPRHVMAACAEPSETLQAALAEIERATESLLGNSLQSTDRLRSRTLVLASADCADVIDEADLPTTETVGAEGFALRATKLNGKRVTLIAAQSDLGVLYGTFDYLQRMSRGEALTDLDVISRPKTKLRL
;
A
#
# COMPACT_ATOMS: atom_id res chain seq x y z
N PHE A 1 -8.67 -47.89 -38.23
CA PHE A 1 -9.54 -46.98 -37.46
C PHE A 1 -8.84 -46.64 -36.15
N ILE A 2 -8.18 -45.47 -36.07
CA ILE A 2 -7.62 -44.94 -34.83
C ILE A 2 -8.39 -43.65 -34.56
N SER A 3 -9.25 -43.69 -33.55
CA SER A 3 -10.04 -42.53 -33.12
C SER A 3 -9.24 -41.85 -32.00
N ILE A 4 -8.71 -40.66 -32.27
CA ILE A 4 -8.09 -39.81 -31.25
C ILE A 4 -9.18 -38.86 -30.74
N SER A 5 -9.65 -39.09 -29.52
CA SER A 5 -10.55 -38.19 -28.83
C SER A 5 -9.73 -37.12 -28.10
N ILE A 6 -9.73 -35.90 -28.63
CA ILE A 6 -9.21 -34.72 -27.93
C ILE A 6 -10.32 -34.23 -26.98
N GLY A 7 -10.19 -34.53 -25.69
CA GLY A 7 -11.04 -33.97 -24.65
C GLY A 7 -10.62 -32.53 -24.36
N PHE A 8 -11.40 -31.57 -24.84
CA PHE A 8 -11.24 -30.16 -24.52
C PHE A 8 -11.74 -29.93 -23.08
N GLY A 9 -10.82 -29.85 -22.12
CA GLY A 9 -11.13 -29.44 -20.76
C GLY A 9 -11.45 -27.95 -20.74
N VAL A 10 -12.73 -27.61 -20.71
CA VAL A 10 -13.17 -26.23 -20.51
C VAL A 10 -12.89 -25.87 -19.05
N LEU A 11 -11.84 -25.09 -18.81
CA LEU A 11 -11.69 -24.39 -17.54
C LEU A 11 -12.88 -23.44 -17.40
N PRO A 12 -13.60 -23.43 -16.26
CA PRO A 12 -14.64 -22.44 -16.05
C PRO A 12 -13.99 -21.07 -16.04
N ALA A 13 -14.31 -20.25 -17.05
CA ALA A 13 -14.09 -18.82 -16.98
C ALA A 13 -15.04 -18.30 -15.89
N VAL A 14 -14.53 -18.10 -14.68
CA VAL A 14 -15.25 -17.30 -13.68
C VAL A 14 -15.26 -15.90 -14.25
N ALA A 15 -16.40 -15.50 -14.80
CA ALA A 15 -16.59 -14.14 -15.27
C ALA A 15 -16.55 -13.24 -14.03
N GLU A 16 -15.58 -12.32 -14.02
CA GLU A 16 -15.52 -11.21 -13.08
C GLU A 16 -16.91 -10.55 -13.01
N ASP A 17 -17.51 -10.51 -11.83
CA ASP A 17 -18.86 -9.97 -11.61
C ASP A 17 -18.89 -8.44 -11.53
N GLY A 18 -17.71 -7.81 -11.60
CA GLY A 18 -17.52 -6.37 -11.56
C GLY A 18 -17.66 -5.75 -10.17
N TYR A 19 -17.85 -6.55 -9.12
CA TYR A 19 -18.06 -6.05 -7.75
C TYR A 19 -16.88 -5.21 -7.23
N GLU A 20 -15.65 -5.61 -7.55
CA GLU A 20 -14.43 -4.93 -7.11
C GLU A 20 -14.09 -3.66 -7.91
N LEU A 21 -14.81 -3.39 -9.02
CA LEU A 21 -14.59 -2.24 -9.91
C LEU A 21 -13.10 -2.05 -10.25
N TRP A 22 -12.49 -0.92 -9.84
CA TRP A 22 -11.09 -0.60 -10.11
C TRP A 22 -10.11 -1.10 -9.02
N LEU A 23 -10.60 -1.64 -7.89
CA LEU A 23 -9.78 -2.20 -6.81
C LEU A 23 -9.52 -3.70 -7.02
N ARG A 24 -9.34 -4.09 -8.29
CA ARG A 24 -8.98 -5.44 -8.71
C ARG A 24 -7.47 -5.60 -8.58
N TYR A 25 -7.06 -6.28 -7.53
CA TYR A 25 -5.66 -6.58 -7.25
C TYR A 25 -5.28 -7.90 -7.94
N GLU A 26 -4.96 -7.85 -9.23
CA GLU A 26 -4.50 -9.03 -9.97
C GLU A 26 -3.06 -9.39 -9.58
N GLN A 27 -2.78 -10.68 -9.45
CA GLN A 27 -1.46 -11.15 -9.05
C GLN A 27 -0.39 -10.68 -10.02
N LEU A 28 0.73 -10.19 -9.49
CA LEU A 28 1.85 -9.72 -10.31
C LEU A 28 2.61 -10.91 -10.91
N GLU A 29 2.90 -10.84 -12.20
CA GLU A 29 3.73 -11.82 -12.93
C GLU A 29 5.10 -12.05 -12.27
N ALA A 30 5.69 -11.00 -11.70
CA ALA A 30 6.92 -11.07 -10.93
C ALA A 30 6.84 -10.16 -9.71
N ARG A 31 7.25 -10.69 -8.55
CA ARG A 31 7.36 -9.90 -7.32
C ARG A 31 8.47 -8.85 -7.47
N PRO A 32 8.19 -7.56 -7.23
CA PRO A 32 9.23 -6.53 -7.25
C PRO A 32 10.34 -6.86 -6.24
N ALA A 33 11.61 -6.74 -6.68
CA ALA A 33 12.77 -7.13 -5.88
C ALA A 33 12.80 -6.43 -4.51
N ASP A 34 12.36 -5.16 -4.46
CA ASP A 34 12.30 -4.32 -3.26
C ASP A 34 10.89 -4.18 -2.67
N ALA A 35 9.93 -5.03 -3.05
CA ALA A 35 8.61 -5.05 -2.43
C ALA A 35 8.72 -5.10 -0.89
N PRO A 36 7.84 -4.42 -0.15
CA PRO A 36 7.85 -4.53 1.30
C PRO A 36 7.66 -6.00 1.74
N ARG A 37 8.17 -6.30 2.92
CA ARG A 37 8.03 -7.60 3.60
C ARG A 37 7.25 -7.46 4.90
N HIS A 38 7.32 -6.28 5.50
CA HIS A 38 6.62 -5.97 6.73
C HIS A 38 5.75 -4.73 6.54
N VAL A 39 4.75 -4.58 7.40
CA VAL A 39 3.93 -3.36 7.50
C VAL A 39 3.79 -2.97 8.96
N MET A 40 3.73 -1.67 9.24
CA MET A 40 3.44 -1.16 10.58
C MET A 40 2.78 0.21 10.53
N ALA A 41 1.96 0.50 11.54
CA ALA A 41 1.62 1.87 11.91
C ALA A 41 2.70 2.43 12.84
N ALA A 42 2.92 3.73 12.76
CA ALA A 42 3.95 4.45 13.52
C ALA A 42 3.49 4.91 14.92
N CYS A 43 2.49 4.24 15.48
CA CYS A 43 1.96 4.48 16.83
C CYS A 43 1.52 3.17 17.49
N ALA A 44 1.42 3.19 18.82
CA ALA A 44 0.98 2.03 19.60
C ALA A 44 -0.52 1.73 19.43
N GLU A 45 -1.34 2.78 19.23
CA GLU A 45 -2.79 2.69 19.16
C GLU A 45 -3.30 3.35 17.88
N PRO A 46 -3.30 2.64 16.73
CA PRO A 46 -3.77 3.19 15.47
C PRO A 46 -5.28 3.46 15.50
N SER A 47 -5.70 4.59 14.92
CA SER A 47 -7.13 4.90 14.75
C SER A 47 -7.84 3.90 13.84
N GLU A 48 -9.18 3.90 13.85
CA GLU A 48 -9.99 3.08 12.93
C GLU A 48 -9.62 3.32 11.46
N THR A 49 -9.23 4.55 11.11
CA THR A 49 -8.82 4.90 9.74
C THR A 49 -7.50 4.24 9.36
N LEU A 50 -6.52 4.22 10.27
CA LEU A 50 -5.26 3.51 10.05
C LEU A 50 -5.43 2.00 10.06
N GLN A 51 -6.32 1.47 10.91
CA GLN A 51 -6.69 0.05 10.89
C GLN A 51 -7.30 -0.34 9.54
N ALA A 52 -8.17 0.48 8.96
CA ALA A 52 -8.71 0.27 7.62
C ALA A 52 -7.62 0.28 6.54
N ALA A 53 -6.65 1.20 6.65
CA ALA A 53 -5.50 1.24 5.74
C ALA A 53 -4.63 -0.03 5.83
N LEU A 54 -4.37 -0.52 7.05
CA LEU A 54 -3.64 -1.77 7.27
C LEU A 54 -4.38 -2.99 6.70
N ALA A 55 -5.69 -3.08 6.92
CA ALA A 55 -6.53 -4.14 6.37
C ALA A 55 -6.54 -4.14 4.83
N GLU A 56 -6.59 -2.96 4.21
CA GLU A 56 -6.53 -2.85 2.75
C GLU A 56 -5.16 -3.24 2.20
N ILE A 57 -4.07 -2.92 2.90
CA ILE A 57 -2.71 -3.40 2.54
C ILE A 57 -2.63 -4.92 2.62
N GLU A 58 -3.19 -5.51 3.67
CA GLU A 58 -3.23 -6.97 3.82
C GLU A 58 -3.95 -7.61 2.63
N ARG A 59 -5.19 -7.18 2.37
CA ARG A 59 -6.02 -7.66 1.25
C ARG A 59 -5.31 -7.51 -0.08
N ALA A 60 -4.76 -6.33 -0.35
CA ALA A 60 -4.11 -6.04 -1.61
C ALA A 60 -2.83 -6.86 -1.81
N THR A 61 -2.00 -6.99 -0.78
CA THR A 61 -0.72 -7.69 -0.91
C THR A 61 -0.88 -9.20 -0.94
N GLU A 62 -1.91 -9.75 -0.30
CA GLU A 62 -2.30 -11.15 -0.48
C GLU A 62 -2.59 -11.45 -1.95
N SER A 63 -3.39 -10.63 -2.63
CA SER A 63 -3.70 -10.82 -4.06
C SER A 63 -2.51 -10.48 -4.99
N LEU A 64 -1.86 -9.33 -4.80
CA LEU A 64 -0.78 -8.85 -5.67
C LEU A 64 0.49 -9.71 -5.58
N LEU A 65 0.86 -10.13 -4.36
CA LEU A 65 2.15 -10.78 -4.08
C LEU A 65 2.00 -12.28 -3.79
N GLY A 66 0.77 -12.78 -3.64
CA GLY A 66 0.48 -14.15 -3.20
C GLY A 66 0.67 -14.38 -1.69
N ASN A 67 1.00 -13.35 -0.92
CA ASN A 67 1.14 -13.40 0.52
C ASN A 67 0.98 -12.00 1.14
N SER A 68 0.35 -11.91 2.31
CA SER A 68 0.26 -10.67 3.06
C SER A 68 1.63 -10.23 3.61
N LEU A 69 1.79 -8.92 3.83
CA LEU A 69 2.94 -8.38 4.55
C LEU A 69 2.88 -8.77 6.03
N GLN A 70 4.03 -9.07 6.63
CA GLN A 70 4.09 -9.39 8.05
C GLN A 70 3.91 -8.13 8.89
N SER A 71 2.86 -8.07 9.72
CA SER A 71 2.74 -7.01 10.72
C SER A 71 3.94 -7.05 11.69
N THR A 72 4.45 -5.89 12.09
CA THR A 72 5.57 -5.79 13.03
C THR A 72 5.47 -4.56 13.92
N ASP A 73 5.81 -4.73 15.20
CA ASP A 73 5.83 -3.62 16.18
C ASP A 73 7.21 -2.94 16.28
N ARG A 74 8.10 -3.25 15.34
CA ARG A 74 9.50 -2.79 15.34
C ARG A 74 9.93 -2.50 13.92
N LEU A 75 10.68 -1.43 13.77
CA LEU A 75 11.22 -1.05 12.48
C LEU A 75 12.22 -2.10 11.96
N ARG A 76 11.94 -2.62 10.76
CA ARG A 76 12.79 -3.58 10.03
C ARG A 76 13.10 -3.02 8.64
N SER A 77 14.08 -3.61 7.96
CA SER A 77 14.28 -3.29 6.55
C SER A 77 13.12 -3.83 5.71
N ARG A 78 12.76 -3.09 4.65
CA ARG A 78 11.61 -3.38 3.78
C ARG A 78 10.28 -3.35 4.54
N THR A 79 10.15 -2.43 5.50
CA THR A 79 8.87 -2.14 6.15
C THR A 79 8.15 -1.04 5.38
N LEU A 80 6.86 -1.25 5.12
CA LEU A 80 5.92 -0.20 4.75
C LEU A 80 5.42 0.45 6.04
N VAL A 81 5.71 1.73 6.24
CA VAL A 81 5.43 2.47 7.47
C VAL A 81 4.31 3.47 7.18
N LEU A 82 3.24 3.42 7.98
CA LEU A 82 2.12 4.35 7.95
C LEU A 82 2.30 5.34 9.08
N ALA A 83 2.42 6.63 8.77
CA ALA A 83 2.64 7.67 9.77
C ALA A 83 1.80 8.92 9.51
N SER A 84 1.21 9.47 10.57
CA SER A 84 0.52 10.77 10.53
C SER A 84 1.04 11.68 11.63
N ALA A 85 0.59 12.93 11.68
CA ALA A 85 0.91 13.83 12.78
C ALA A 85 0.45 13.27 14.15
N ASP A 86 -0.65 12.51 14.17
CA ASP A 86 -1.22 11.89 15.38
C ASP A 86 -0.70 10.46 15.63
N CYS A 87 0.01 9.87 14.66
CA CYS A 87 0.54 8.52 14.70
C CYS A 87 1.99 8.48 14.18
N ALA A 88 2.93 8.93 15.01
CA ALA A 88 4.37 8.93 14.72
C ALA A 88 5.25 8.78 15.97
N ASP A 89 4.67 8.43 17.13
CA ASP A 89 5.32 8.41 18.44
C ASP A 89 6.30 7.23 18.62
N VAL A 90 6.21 6.17 17.82
CA VAL A 90 7.10 4.98 17.94
C VAL A 90 8.26 4.98 16.94
N ILE A 91 8.39 6.03 16.12
CA ILE A 91 9.49 6.22 15.18
C ILE A 91 10.16 7.57 15.42
N ASP A 92 11.44 7.53 15.77
CA ASP A 92 12.24 8.75 15.83
C ASP A 92 12.43 9.30 14.41
N GLU A 93 12.33 10.63 14.26
CA GLU A 93 12.65 11.34 13.01
C GLU A 93 11.82 10.92 11.79
N ALA A 94 10.53 10.63 11.99
CA ALA A 94 9.61 10.51 10.87
C ALA A 94 9.65 11.81 10.05
N ASP A 95 10.11 11.73 8.80
CA ASP A 95 10.05 12.83 7.83
C ASP A 95 8.58 13.02 7.39
N LEU A 96 7.77 13.57 8.29
CA LEU A 96 6.38 13.91 8.06
C LEU A 96 6.31 15.16 7.17
N PRO A 97 5.50 15.15 6.10
CA PRO A 97 5.33 16.32 5.25
C PRO A 97 4.60 17.42 6.03
N THR A 98 5.00 18.67 5.84
CA THR A 98 4.32 19.81 6.49
C THR A 98 2.93 20.05 5.91
N THR A 99 2.04 20.68 6.69
CA THR A 99 0.71 21.11 6.23
C THR A 99 0.78 22.04 5.01
N GLU A 100 1.84 22.83 4.86
CA GLU A 100 2.04 23.66 3.66
C GLU A 100 2.31 22.82 2.40
N THR A 101 2.99 21.69 2.59
CA THR A 101 3.38 20.78 1.50
C THR A 101 2.17 19.98 1.03
N VAL A 102 1.50 19.28 1.94
CA VAL A 102 0.43 18.31 1.60
C VAL A 102 -0.99 18.79 1.91
N GLY A 103 -1.17 19.86 2.68
CA GLY A 103 -2.48 20.23 3.21
C GLY A 103 -2.97 19.27 4.30
N ALA A 104 -4.27 19.31 4.60
CA ALA A 104 -4.86 18.50 5.67
C ALA A 104 -5.10 17.02 5.27
N GLU A 105 -5.41 16.77 3.99
CA GLU A 105 -5.79 15.46 3.46
C GLU A 105 -4.79 14.90 2.43
N GLY A 106 -3.73 15.64 2.12
CA GLY A 106 -2.69 15.13 1.23
C GLY A 106 -1.73 14.19 1.95
N PHE A 107 -0.86 13.57 1.16
CA PHE A 107 0.11 12.59 1.62
C PHE A 107 1.43 12.71 0.85
N ALA A 108 2.47 12.10 1.41
CA ALA A 108 3.74 11.86 0.79
C ALA A 108 4.06 10.35 0.78
N LEU A 109 4.61 9.85 -0.32
CA LEU A 109 5.18 8.50 -0.43
C LEU A 109 6.69 8.63 -0.61
N ARG A 110 7.46 8.04 0.32
CA ARG A 110 8.92 8.19 0.33
C ARG A 110 9.63 6.85 0.51
N ALA A 111 10.52 6.50 -0.40
CA ALA A 111 11.52 5.48 -0.15
C ALA A 111 12.68 6.13 0.62
N THR A 112 12.85 5.78 1.89
CA THR A 112 13.79 6.46 2.79
C THR A 112 14.47 5.49 3.77
N LYS A 113 15.29 6.03 4.67
CA LYS A 113 15.87 5.30 5.80
C LYS A 113 15.37 5.90 7.10
N LEU A 114 14.76 5.06 7.94
CA LEU A 114 14.46 5.37 9.33
C LEU A 114 15.37 4.49 10.20
N ASN A 115 16.08 5.08 11.16
CA ASN A 115 17.07 4.37 12.01
C ASN A 115 18.01 3.44 11.23
N GLY A 116 18.47 3.90 10.06
CA GLY A 116 19.35 3.14 9.16
C GLY A 116 18.70 1.98 8.40
N LYS A 117 17.40 1.73 8.56
CA LYS A 117 16.64 0.70 7.85
C LYS A 117 15.97 1.29 6.61
N ARG A 118 16.18 0.68 5.44
CA ARG A 118 15.44 1.01 4.21
C ARG A 118 13.95 0.72 4.41
N VAL A 119 13.10 1.71 4.22
CA VAL A 119 11.64 1.62 4.37
C VAL A 119 10.94 2.39 3.26
N THR A 120 9.66 2.10 3.09
CA THR A 120 8.74 2.96 2.34
C THR A 120 7.82 3.61 3.35
N LEU A 121 7.79 4.93 3.39
CA LEU A 121 7.00 5.75 4.30
C LEU A 121 5.79 6.32 3.55
N ILE A 122 4.60 6.04 4.05
CA ILE A 122 3.34 6.70 3.69
C ILE A 122 3.06 7.69 4.82
N ALA A 123 3.30 8.97 4.56
CA ALA A 123 3.20 10.02 5.56
C ALA A 123 2.17 11.08 5.20
N ALA A 124 1.42 11.57 6.19
CA ALA A 124 0.46 12.65 6.00
C ALA A 124 0.31 13.51 7.26
N GLN A 125 -0.45 14.60 7.16
CA GLN A 125 -0.86 15.39 8.33
C GLN A 125 -2.07 14.79 9.06
N SER A 126 -2.82 13.88 8.43
CA SER A 126 -3.96 13.20 9.03
C SER A 126 -3.99 11.73 8.65
N ASP A 127 -4.65 10.90 9.46
CA ASP A 127 -4.86 9.48 9.18
C ASP A 127 -5.62 9.25 7.87
N LEU A 128 -6.55 10.15 7.54
CA LEU A 128 -7.26 10.12 6.25
C LEU A 128 -6.31 10.34 5.07
N GLY A 129 -5.34 11.24 5.20
CA GLY A 129 -4.28 11.40 4.20
C GLY A 129 -3.45 10.13 4.05
N VAL A 130 -3.11 9.45 5.14
CA VAL A 130 -2.42 8.14 5.10
C VAL A 130 -3.25 7.10 4.37
N LEU A 131 -4.57 7.04 4.61
CA LEU A 131 -5.47 6.14 3.89
C LEU A 131 -5.45 6.42 2.38
N TYR A 132 -5.50 7.68 1.96
CA TYR A 132 -5.38 8.02 0.54
C TYR A 132 -4.02 7.67 -0.05
N GLY A 133 -2.94 7.87 0.70
CA GLY A 133 -1.59 7.46 0.29
C GLY A 133 -1.45 5.95 0.16
N THR A 134 -2.13 5.19 1.01
CA THR A 134 -2.21 3.73 0.92
C THR A 134 -2.82 3.28 -0.40
N PHE A 135 -3.96 3.85 -0.79
CA PHE A 135 -4.58 3.52 -2.09
C PHE A 135 -3.70 3.90 -3.28
N ASP A 136 -3.05 5.07 -3.26
CA ASP A 136 -2.12 5.48 -4.33
C ASP A 136 -0.95 4.49 -4.43
N TYR A 137 -0.33 4.14 -3.29
CA TYR A 137 0.77 3.18 -3.23
C TYR A 137 0.37 1.80 -3.78
N LEU A 138 -0.79 1.28 -3.38
CA LEU A 138 -1.29 -0.01 -3.86
C LEU A 138 -1.60 0.03 -5.37
N GLN A 139 -2.15 1.13 -5.86
CA GLN A 139 -2.41 1.30 -7.29
C GLN A 139 -1.11 1.39 -8.11
N ARG A 140 -0.04 1.96 -7.56
CA ARG A 140 1.30 1.92 -8.20
C ARG A 140 1.85 0.51 -8.24
N MET A 141 1.74 -0.21 -7.13
CA MET A 141 2.16 -1.61 -7.03
C MET A 141 1.42 -2.49 -8.04
N SER A 142 0.10 -2.34 -8.17
CA SER A 142 -0.71 -3.11 -9.12
C SER A 142 -0.37 -2.82 -10.58
N ARG A 143 0.10 -1.62 -10.88
CA ARG A 143 0.62 -1.23 -12.21
C ARG A 143 2.06 -1.67 -12.47
N GLY A 144 2.70 -2.35 -11.53
CA GLY A 144 4.10 -2.77 -11.64
C GLY A 144 5.09 -1.61 -11.65
N GLU A 145 4.71 -0.43 -11.12
CA GLU A 145 5.61 0.73 -11.04
C GLU A 145 6.79 0.43 -10.09
N ALA A 146 7.93 1.05 -10.37
CA ALA A 146 9.08 0.97 -9.47
C ALA A 146 8.81 1.69 -8.15
N LEU A 147 8.98 0.98 -7.02
CA LEU A 147 8.72 1.50 -5.67
C LEU A 147 10.00 1.84 -4.88
N THR A 148 11.17 1.72 -5.52
CA THR A 148 12.50 1.85 -4.89
C THR A 148 12.93 3.27 -4.59
N ASP A 149 12.45 4.23 -5.40
CA ASP A 149 12.88 5.63 -5.36
C ASP A 149 11.67 6.56 -5.32
N LEU A 150 10.64 6.17 -4.54
CA LEU A 150 9.45 6.97 -4.36
C LEU A 150 9.81 8.30 -3.67
N ASP A 151 9.43 9.41 -4.30
CA ASP A 151 9.33 10.73 -3.69
C ASP A 151 8.12 11.45 -4.32
N VAL A 152 6.95 11.12 -3.80
CA VAL A 152 5.65 11.58 -4.31
C VAL A 152 5.00 12.47 -3.27
N ILE A 153 4.46 13.60 -3.73
CA ILE A 153 3.58 14.47 -2.94
C ILE A 153 2.26 14.60 -3.68
N SER A 154 1.15 14.30 -2.98
CA SER A 154 -0.20 14.47 -3.52
C SER A 154 -1.04 15.27 -2.55
N ARG A 155 -1.81 16.23 -3.07
CA ARG A 155 -2.74 17.04 -2.29
C ARG A 155 -4.01 17.34 -3.08
N PRO A 156 -5.19 17.22 -2.47
CA PRO A 156 -6.44 17.51 -3.16
C PRO A 156 -6.51 18.99 -3.53
N LYS A 157 -6.89 19.28 -4.78
CA LYS A 157 -7.06 20.65 -5.28
C LYS A 157 -8.39 21.29 -4.87
N THR A 158 -9.34 20.48 -4.41
CA THR A 158 -10.67 20.89 -3.97
C THR A 158 -10.95 20.32 -2.59
N LYS A 159 -11.55 21.15 -1.71
CA LYS A 159 -11.87 20.73 -0.34
C LYS A 159 -13.06 19.79 -0.25
N LEU A 160 -14.07 20.00 -1.11
CA LEU A 160 -15.26 19.18 -1.14
C LEU A 160 -15.19 18.23 -2.34
N ARG A 161 -15.28 16.93 -2.07
CA ARG A 161 -15.38 15.84 -3.03
C ARG A 161 -16.61 15.03 -2.62
N LEU A 162 -17.69 15.12 -3.39
CA LEU A 162 -18.98 14.47 -3.14
C LEU A 162 -19.16 13.27 -4.06
#